data_AF-A0A7W1A8M0-F1
#
_entry.id   AF-A0A7W1A8M0-F1
#
_cell.length_a   1.000
_cell.length_b   1.000
_cell.length_c   1.000
_cell.angle_alpha   90.00
_cell.angle_beta   90.00
_cell.angle_gamma   90.00
#
_symmetry.space_group_name_H-M   'P 1'
#
loop_
_entity.id
_entity.type
_entity.pdbx_description
1 polymer ?
#
loop_
_entity_poly.entity_id
_entity_poly.type
_entity_poly.pdbx_seq_one_letter_code
_entity_poly.pdbx_strand_id
1 'polypeptide(L)'
;MKCPNCYSNVSASMQRCPRCDWALKTPPPPTSSASFGQSPTANPWGTESKAAPAWEPESQRPLPDWDETSASQPAWETTKKPDEYGALPMAGRAPGGVSPAGGAFQNIPKPTVVPGPGIDAPLPPVTTVPLTGGQKTQLLFAGLLPILIPGGFFVFFLTRFSGVSVRGLDNLPGMFMLAIVAVIALVMFLLYQALKSLRDFGSGVALMQTARLTKTSFTRNKNNVTHYGEFAQLGKFRISRDDYNAARPGALYRVTYSPASKRAWAMQPELEQAPPRPLSF
;
A
#
# COMPACT_ATOMS: atom_id res chain seq x y z
N MET A 1 -6.16 -21.67 5.88
CA MET A 1 -6.88 -20.42 5.54
C MET A 1 -5.96 -19.21 5.73
N LYS A 2 -6.25 -18.01 5.17
CA LYS A 2 -5.43 -16.80 5.39
C LYS A 2 -6.06 -15.95 6.49
N CYS A 3 -5.24 -15.43 7.42
CA CYS A 3 -5.72 -14.50 8.45
C CYS A 3 -6.19 -13.20 7.79
N PRO A 4 -7.42 -12.70 8.05
CA PRO A 4 -7.94 -11.49 7.41
C PRO A 4 -7.19 -10.21 7.85
N ASN A 5 -6.49 -10.24 9.00
CA ASN A 5 -5.77 -9.08 9.51
C ASN A 5 -4.35 -8.95 8.92
N CYS A 6 -3.58 -10.05 8.89
CA CYS A 6 -2.16 -10.01 8.47
C CYS A 6 -1.82 -10.87 7.25
N TYR A 7 -2.81 -11.56 6.65
CA TYR A 7 -2.67 -12.41 5.46
C TYR A 7 -1.68 -13.58 5.57
N SER A 8 -1.20 -13.92 6.77
CA SER A 8 -0.41 -15.13 6.97
C SER A 8 -1.27 -16.39 6.78
N ASN A 9 -0.66 -17.44 6.23
CA ASN A 9 -1.28 -18.76 6.18
C ASN A 9 -1.41 -19.30 7.61
N VAL A 10 -2.61 -19.69 8.00
CA VAL A 10 -2.94 -20.26 9.31
C VAL A 10 -3.71 -21.56 9.14
N SER A 11 -3.46 -22.51 10.04
CA SER A 11 -4.23 -23.76 10.09
C SER A 11 -5.70 -23.48 10.38
N ALA A 12 -6.61 -24.25 9.80
CA ALA A 12 -8.04 -24.14 10.07
C ALA A 12 -8.42 -24.53 11.51
N SER A 13 -7.54 -25.24 12.22
CA SER A 13 -7.74 -25.66 13.62
C SER A 13 -7.35 -24.59 14.66
N MET A 14 -6.70 -23.49 14.25
CA MET A 14 -6.26 -22.45 15.19
C MET A 14 -7.37 -21.43 15.47
N GLN A 15 -7.64 -21.17 16.75
CA GLN A 15 -8.59 -20.14 17.20
C GLN A 15 -8.03 -18.72 17.09
N ARG A 16 -6.70 -18.54 17.07
CA ARG A 16 -6.05 -17.24 16.93
C ARG A 16 -4.87 -17.30 15.97
N CYS A 17 -4.59 -16.20 15.30
CA CYS A 17 -3.44 -16.08 14.41
C CYS A 17 -2.14 -15.99 15.23
N PRO A 18 -1.13 -16.87 15.02
CA PRO A 18 0.12 -16.82 15.78
C PRO A 18 0.96 -15.56 15.51
N ARG A 19 0.68 -14.84 14.42
CA ARG A 19 1.46 -13.65 14.02
C ARG A 19 0.91 -12.35 14.59
N CYS A 20 -0.40 -12.24 14.79
CA CYS A 20 -1.05 -10.99 15.21
C CYS A 20 -2.13 -11.16 16.28
N ASP A 21 -2.28 -12.36 16.84
CA ASP A 21 -3.24 -12.77 17.86
C ASP A 21 -4.73 -12.49 17.53
N TRP A 22 -5.03 -12.25 16.25
CA TRP A 22 -6.39 -12.00 15.79
C TRP A 22 -7.27 -13.24 15.93
N ALA A 23 -8.45 -13.09 16.54
CA ALA A 23 -9.43 -14.18 16.70
C ALA A 23 -9.95 -14.65 15.34
N LEU A 24 -9.76 -15.93 15.06
CA LEU A 24 -10.23 -16.59 13.85
C LEU A 24 -11.59 -17.22 14.17
N LYS A 25 -12.60 -16.90 13.36
CA LYS A 25 -13.94 -17.49 13.50
C LYS A 25 -13.82 -18.97 13.14
N THR A 26 -13.91 -19.86 14.12
CA THR A 26 -13.94 -21.30 13.86
C THR A 26 -15.16 -21.61 12.99
N PRO A 27 -15.00 -22.32 11.86
CA PRO A 27 -16.16 -22.80 11.12
C PRO A 27 -17.00 -23.66 12.06
N PRO A 28 -18.34 -23.63 11.94
CA PRO A 28 -19.20 -24.51 12.72
C PRO A 28 -18.75 -25.96 12.51
N PRO A 29 -18.79 -26.81 13.56
CA PRO A 29 -18.41 -28.21 13.43
C PRO A 29 -19.21 -28.84 12.27
N PRO A 30 -18.58 -29.69 11.44
CA PRO A 30 -19.30 -30.36 10.37
C PRO A 30 -20.45 -31.13 11.03
N THR A 31 -21.68 -30.74 10.70
CA THR A 31 -22.88 -31.47 11.10
C THR A 31 -22.82 -32.82 10.40
N SER A 32 -22.36 -33.83 11.13
CA SER A 32 -22.37 -35.22 10.71
C SER A 32 -23.79 -35.61 10.33
N SER A 33 -24.02 -35.76 9.03
CA SER A 33 -25.02 -36.58 8.36
C SER A 33 -26.14 -37.14 9.25
N ALA A 34 -27.33 -36.53 9.13
CA ALA A 34 -28.58 -37.22 9.41
C ALA A 34 -28.65 -38.46 8.50
N SER A 35 -28.77 -39.63 9.12
CA SER A 35 -29.06 -40.90 8.47
C SER A 35 -30.37 -40.79 7.68
N PHE A 36 -30.30 -40.95 6.36
CA PHE A 36 -31.46 -41.13 5.50
C PHE A 36 -32.07 -42.51 5.78
N GLY A 37 -32.90 -42.58 6.81
CA GLY A 37 -33.82 -43.68 7.07
C GLY A 37 -35.15 -43.39 6.38
N GLN A 38 -35.49 -44.23 5.40
CA GLN A 38 -36.81 -44.56 4.88
C GLN A 38 -38.00 -43.75 5.39
N SER A 39 -38.77 -43.15 4.47
CA SER A 39 -40.24 -43.14 4.58
C SER A 39 -40.93 -42.85 3.24
N PRO A 40 -42.19 -43.32 3.10
CA PRO A 40 -42.79 -43.71 1.83
C PRO A 40 -43.83 -42.70 1.31
N THR A 41 -44.24 -42.98 0.07
CA THR A 41 -45.46 -42.59 -0.69
C THR A 41 -46.56 -41.71 -0.09
N ALA A 42 -47.18 -40.97 -1.05
CA ALA A 42 -48.54 -40.43 -1.11
C ALA A 42 -48.68 -38.96 -0.65
N ASN A 43 -48.86 -37.95 -1.52
CA ASN A 43 -49.94 -37.64 -2.50
C ASN A 43 -50.53 -36.25 -2.06
N PRO A 44 -51.52 -35.67 -2.75
CA PRO A 44 -51.50 -34.92 -4.00
C PRO A 44 -52.08 -33.49 -3.79
N TRP A 45 -52.48 -32.79 -4.86
CA TRP A 45 -53.07 -31.42 -4.92
C TRP A 45 -52.04 -30.29 -4.83
N GLY A 46 -52.02 -29.29 -5.69
CA GLY A 46 -52.93 -28.86 -6.76
C GLY A 46 -52.67 -27.37 -6.99
N THR A 47 -52.59 -26.96 -8.27
CA THR A 47 -52.89 -25.62 -8.83
C THR A 47 -52.44 -24.39 -8.02
N GLU A 48 -51.59 -23.51 -8.54
CA GLU A 48 -51.99 -22.55 -9.57
C GLU A 48 -50.78 -21.96 -10.31
N SER A 49 -51.00 -21.80 -11.60
CA SER A 49 -50.17 -21.15 -12.60
C SER A 49 -49.89 -19.68 -12.30
N LYS A 50 -48.61 -19.32 -12.24
CA LYS A 50 -48.16 -17.96 -12.60
C LYS A 50 -47.00 -18.07 -13.58
N ALA A 51 -47.32 -17.79 -14.84
CA ALA A 51 -46.35 -17.71 -15.93
C ALA A 51 -45.28 -16.65 -15.59
N ALA A 52 -44.06 -17.12 -15.37
CA ALA A 52 -42.87 -16.28 -15.46
C ALA A 52 -42.42 -16.27 -16.92
N PRO A 53 -42.03 -15.11 -17.49
CA PRO A 53 -41.53 -15.04 -18.85
C PRO A 53 -40.23 -15.87 -18.96
N ALA A 54 -40.13 -16.58 -20.08
CA ALA A 54 -39.02 -17.43 -20.45
C ALA A 54 -37.69 -16.68 -20.28
N TRP A 55 -36.86 -17.19 -19.38
CA TRP A 55 -35.46 -16.82 -19.28
C TRP A 55 -34.74 -17.63 -20.36
N GLU A 56 -34.41 -16.99 -21.49
CA GLU A 56 -33.54 -17.58 -22.51
C GLU A 56 -32.13 -17.74 -21.94
N PRO A 57 -31.53 -18.95 -22.02
CA PRO A 57 -30.14 -19.13 -21.63
C PRO A 57 -29.25 -18.42 -22.65
N GLU A 58 -28.51 -17.42 -22.19
CA GLU A 58 -27.41 -16.79 -22.93
C GLU A 58 -26.21 -17.75 -23.01
N SER A 59 -26.40 -18.90 -23.66
CA SER A 59 -25.35 -19.79 -24.12
C SER A 59 -25.14 -19.51 -25.60
N GLN A 60 -24.06 -18.77 -25.89
CA GLN A 60 -23.37 -18.56 -27.18
C GLN A 60 -23.09 -17.08 -27.44
N ARG A 61 -22.23 -16.46 -26.61
CA ARG A 61 -21.33 -15.43 -27.12
C ARG A 61 -19.99 -16.09 -27.41
N PRO A 62 -19.51 -16.10 -28.67
CA PRO A 62 -18.14 -16.52 -28.97
C PRO A 62 -17.16 -15.61 -28.21
N LEU A 63 -16.17 -16.22 -27.55
CA LEU A 63 -15.03 -15.47 -27.02
C LEU A 63 -14.36 -14.73 -28.19
N PRO A 64 -13.99 -13.44 -28.03
CA PRO A 64 -13.09 -12.81 -28.97
C PRO A 64 -11.72 -13.50 -28.87
N ASP A 65 -11.28 -13.95 -30.04
CA ASP A 65 -9.98 -14.52 -30.32
C ASP A 65 -8.91 -13.44 -30.08
N TRP A 66 -8.01 -13.67 -29.12
CA TRP A 66 -6.94 -12.72 -28.74
C TRP A 66 -5.57 -13.24 -29.19
N ASP A 67 -5.51 -13.99 -30.28
CA ASP A 67 -4.24 -14.30 -30.92
C ASP A 67 -3.79 -13.18 -31.87
N GLU A 68 -2.53 -12.80 -31.68
CA GLU A 68 -1.67 -12.00 -32.54
C GLU A 68 -1.97 -10.50 -32.70
N THR A 69 -1.36 -9.72 -31.81
CA THR A 69 -0.70 -8.48 -32.27
C THR A 69 0.66 -8.35 -31.61
N SER A 70 1.69 -8.79 -32.33
CA SER A 70 3.08 -8.38 -32.10
C SER A 70 3.20 -6.87 -32.26
N ALA A 71 3.46 -6.17 -31.17
CA ALA A 71 3.92 -4.78 -31.20
C ALA A 71 4.88 -4.54 -30.02
N SER A 72 6.17 -4.65 -30.33
CA SER A 72 7.29 -3.87 -29.79
C SER A 72 7.16 -3.37 -28.34
N GLN A 73 7.75 -4.11 -27.40
CA GLN A 73 8.13 -3.55 -26.10
C GLN A 73 9.32 -2.58 -26.26
N PRO A 74 9.32 -1.39 -25.64
CA PRO A 74 10.48 -0.52 -25.62
C PRO A 74 11.55 -1.06 -24.67
N ALA A 75 12.74 -1.31 -25.24
CA ALA A 75 13.94 -1.74 -24.58
C ALA A 75 14.41 -0.75 -23.49
N TRP A 76 14.28 -1.16 -22.24
CA TRP A 76 15.11 -0.66 -21.14
C TRP A 76 15.53 -1.82 -20.22
N GLU A 77 15.90 -2.96 -20.80
CA GLU A 77 16.70 -3.94 -20.05
C GLU A 77 18.12 -3.42 -19.92
N THR A 78 18.43 -2.95 -18.72
CA THR A 78 19.79 -2.66 -18.29
C THR A 78 20.54 -3.97 -18.19
N THR A 79 21.58 -4.10 -19.02
CA THR A 79 22.60 -5.14 -19.02
C THR A 79 23.10 -5.41 -17.59
N LYS A 80 22.59 -6.47 -16.96
CA LYS A 80 23.28 -7.12 -15.84
C LYS A 80 24.11 -8.24 -16.44
N LYS A 81 25.44 -8.08 -16.36
CA LYS A 81 26.43 -9.12 -16.64
C LYS A 81 26.04 -10.42 -15.91
N PRO A 82 25.90 -11.55 -16.61
CA PRO A 82 25.60 -12.83 -15.99
C PRO A 82 26.87 -13.65 -15.74
N ASP A 83 27.94 -13.08 -15.18
CA ASP A 83 29.18 -13.83 -14.94
C ASP A 83 29.89 -13.38 -13.64
N GLU A 84 29.22 -13.50 -12.49
CA GLU A 84 29.91 -13.41 -11.18
C GLU A 84 29.14 -14.13 -10.06
N TYR A 85 28.72 -15.37 -10.30
CA TYR A 85 28.35 -16.32 -9.24
C TYR A 85 29.38 -17.45 -9.22
N GLY A 86 30.62 -17.09 -8.86
CA GLY A 86 31.64 -18.05 -8.49
C GLY A 86 31.31 -18.69 -7.14
N ALA A 87 31.06 -20.00 -7.17
CA ALA A 87 31.26 -20.99 -6.11
C ALA A 87 30.88 -20.60 -4.67
N LEU A 88 29.63 -20.88 -4.29
CA LEU A 88 29.32 -21.19 -2.89
C LEU A 88 29.56 -22.70 -2.66
N PRO A 89 30.22 -23.10 -1.55
CA PRO A 89 30.49 -24.50 -1.26
C PRO A 89 29.17 -25.25 -1.03
N MET A 90 29.01 -26.40 -1.69
CA MET A 90 27.93 -27.34 -1.44
C MET A 90 27.90 -27.69 0.04
N ALA A 91 26.84 -27.29 0.73
CA ALA A 91 26.56 -27.74 2.09
C ALA A 91 26.33 -29.26 2.06
N GLY A 92 27.26 -29.98 2.68
CA GLY A 92 27.17 -31.42 2.89
C GLY A 92 25.85 -31.81 3.54
N ARG A 93 25.25 -32.85 2.99
CA ARG A 93 24.07 -33.56 3.49
C ARG A 93 24.33 -34.00 4.94
N ALA A 94 23.68 -33.35 5.90
CA ALA A 94 23.71 -33.76 7.29
C ALA A 94 23.00 -35.12 7.45
N PRO A 95 23.58 -36.10 8.16
CA PRO A 95 22.94 -37.38 8.44
C PRO A 95 21.77 -37.20 9.42
N GLY A 96 20.75 -38.04 9.25
CA GLY A 96 19.50 -38.00 10.02
C GLY A 96 19.72 -38.01 11.53
N GLY A 97 19.26 -36.94 12.18
CA GLY A 97 19.25 -36.77 13.62
C GLY A 97 17.84 -36.77 14.18
N VAL A 98 17.56 -37.83 14.94
CA VAL A 98 16.51 -38.07 15.93
C VAL A 98 15.74 -36.83 16.43
N SER A 99 14.40 -36.88 16.33
CA SER A 99 13.48 -35.96 17.01
C SER A 99 13.65 -35.98 18.53
N PRO A 100 13.96 -34.84 19.19
CA PRO A 100 13.81 -34.75 20.63
C PRO A 100 12.34 -34.43 20.95
N ALA A 101 11.64 -35.42 21.49
CA ALA A 101 10.39 -35.21 22.21
C ALA A 101 10.67 -34.38 23.47
N GLY A 102 9.85 -33.34 23.72
CA GLY A 102 9.74 -32.71 25.05
C GLY A 102 10.69 -31.55 25.34
N GLY A 103 10.75 -30.54 24.47
CA GLY A 103 11.35 -29.24 24.82
C GLY A 103 10.31 -28.33 25.49
N ALA A 104 10.47 -28.07 26.78
CA ALA A 104 9.71 -27.06 27.51
C ALA A 104 9.76 -25.71 26.77
N PHE A 105 8.60 -25.10 26.53
CA PHE A 105 8.49 -23.75 25.99
C PHE A 105 9.27 -22.80 26.91
N GLN A 106 10.45 -22.37 26.47
CA GLN A 106 11.19 -21.30 27.13
C GLN A 106 10.29 -20.07 27.08
N ASN A 107 9.88 -19.60 28.27
CA ASN A 107 9.19 -18.33 28.46
C ASN A 107 10.04 -17.24 27.82
N ILE A 108 9.66 -16.80 26.62
CA ILE A 108 10.25 -15.61 26.00
C ILE A 108 9.92 -14.46 26.95
N PRO A 109 10.92 -13.82 27.59
CA PRO A 109 10.66 -12.74 28.53
C PRO A 109 9.86 -11.65 27.81
N LYS A 110 8.72 -11.29 28.41
CA LYS A 110 7.84 -10.22 27.95
C LYS A 110 8.72 -8.99 27.73
N PRO A 111 8.73 -8.37 26.54
CA PRO A 111 9.60 -7.24 26.25
C PRO A 111 9.35 -6.16 27.30
N THR A 112 10.36 -5.95 28.16
CA THR A 112 10.33 -4.90 29.17
C THR A 112 10.31 -3.58 28.41
N VAL A 113 9.15 -2.94 28.42
CA VAL A 113 9.00 -1.59 27.86
C VAL A 113 9.79 -0.68 28.79
N VAL A 114 11.04 -0.39 28.43
CA VAL A 114 11.84 0.62 29.11
C VAL A 114 11.04 1.93 29.01
N PRO A 115 10.75 2.60 30.14
CA PRO A 115 10.14 3.91 30.11
C PRO A 115 11.06 4.82 29.30
N GLY A 116 10.67 5.10 28.06
CA GLY A 116 11.42 6.00 27.20
C GLY A 116 11.59 7.36 27.90
N PRO A 117 12.60 8.15 27.50
CA PRO A 117 12.78 9.50 28.02
C PRO A 117 11.43 10.23 27.98
N GLY A 118 11.08 10.88 29.09
CA GLY A 118 9.79 11.55 29.28
C GLY A 118 9.48 12.45 28.09
N ILE A 119 8.18 12.71 27.87
CA ILE A 119 7.68 13.51 26.74
C ILE A 119 8.36 14.90 26.66
N ASP A 120 8.94 15.35 27.78
CA ASP A 120 9.64 16.62 27.96
C ASP A 120 11.14 16.58 27.64
N ALA A 121 11.71 15.44 27.22
CA ALA A 121 13.12 15.36 26.86
C ALA A 121 13.41 16.26 25.64
N PRO A 122 14.48 17.09 25.67
CA PRO A 122 14.87 17.92 24.54
C PRO A 122 14.99 17.09 23.26
N LEU A 123 14.33 17.57 22.20
CA LEU A 123 14.35 16.89 20.90
C LEU A 123 15.79 16.75 20.40
N PRO A 124 16.18 15.59 19.86
CA PRO A 124 17.45 15.48 19.18
C PRO A 124 17.50 16.51 18.03
N PRO A 125 18.67 17.11 17.75
CA PRO A 125 18.80 18.12 16.72
C PRO A 125 18.38 17.54 15.36
N VAL A 126 17.59 18.33 14.62
CA VAL A 126 17.12 17.96 13.28
C VAL A 126 18.33 17.91 12.35
N THR A 127 18.57 16.75 11.73
CA THR A 127 19.65 16.59 10.76
C THR A 127 19.08 16.68 9.34
N THR A 128 19.83 17.30 8.44
CA THR A 128 19.47 17.38 7.02
C THR A 128 20.16 16.27 6.24
N VAL A 129 19.42 15.54 5.42
CA VAL A 129 19.95 14.46 4.57
C VAL A 129 19.63 14.77 3.11
N PRO A 130 20.59 14.68 2.19
CA PRO A 130 20.31 14.89 0.77
C PRO A 130 19.35 13.82 0.25
N LEU A 131 18.37 14.24 -0.55
CA LEU A 131 17.47 13.31 -1.24
C LEU A 131 18.25 12.40 -2.20
N THR A 132 17.95 11.10 -2.19
CA THR A 132 18.57 10.16 -3.13
C THR A 132 18.10 10.45 -4.57
N GLY A 133 18.89 10.04 -5.56
CA GLY A 133 18.54 10.22 -6.97
C GLY A 133 17.14 9.66 -7.32
N GLY A 134 16.80 8.48 -6.79
CA GLY A 134 15.47 7.88 -6.99
C GLY A 134 14.33 8.70 -6.38
N GLN A 135 14.53 9.29 -5.20
CA GLN A 135 13.54 10.16 -4.55
C GLN A 135 13.33 11.46 -5.33
N LYS A 136 14.42 12.04 -5.85
CA LYS A 136 14.39 13.22 -6.73
C LYS A 136 13.59 12.94 -8.00
N THR A 137 13.84 11.83 -8.66
CA THR A 137 13.12 11.42 -9.88
C THR A 137 11.62 11.20 -9.60
N GLN A 138 11.27 10.55 -8.49
CA GLN A 138 9.88 10.34 -8.11
C GLN A 138 9.14 11.67 -7.85
N LEU A 139 9.78 12.61 -7.15
CA LEU A 139 9.23 13.95 -6.91
C LEU A 139 9.08 14.74 -8.21
N LEU A 140 10.06 14.63 -9.11
CA LEU A 140 10.03 15.26 -10.42
C LEU A 140 8.85 14.75 -11.24
N PHE A 141 8.65 13.44 -11.37
CA PHE A 141 7.49 12.88 -12.07
C PHE A 141 6.17 13.25 -11.40
N ALA A 142 6.10 13.24 -10.07
CA ALA A 142 4.90 13.65 -9.34
C ALA A 142 4.53 15.13 -9.57
N GLY A 143 5.53 16.00 -9.78
CA GLY A 143 5.32 17.42 -10.08
C GLY A 143 5.10 17.74 -11.56
N LEU A 144 5.81 17.07 -12.48
CA LEU A 144 5.78 17.37 -13.92
C LEU A 144 4.60 16.71 -14.65
N LEU A 145 4.25 15.47 -14.31
CA LEU A 145 3.18 14.74 -15.00
C LEU A 145 1.83 15.48 -14.95
N PRO A 146 1.40 16.06 -13.82
CA PRO A 146 0.18 16.84 -13.74
C PRO A 146 0.22 18.15 -14.52
N ILE A 147 1.39 18.66 -14.91
CA ILE A 147 1.53 19.86 -15.74
C ILE A 147 1.54 19.48 -17.22
N LEU A 148 2.27 18.42 -17.59
CA LEU A 148 2.44 18.04 -18.99
C LEU A 148 1.13 17.57 -19.63
N ILE A 149 0.31 16.77 -18.93
CA ILE A 149 -0.93 16.23 -19.51
C ILE A 149 -1.95 17.34 -19.80
N PRO A 150 -2.33 18.21 -18.85
CA PRO A 150 -3.28 19.28 -19.12
C PRO A 150 -2.66 20.39 -19.96
N GLY A 151 -1.37 20.69 -19.80
CA GLY A 151 -0.67 21.67 -20.61
C GLY A 151 -0.67 21.27 -22.08
N GLY A 152 -0.34 20.01 -22.38
CA GLY A 152 -0.43 19.46 -23.73
C GLY A 152 -1.85 19.49 -24.28
N PHE A 153 -2.84 19.11 -23.47
CA PHE A 153 -4.26 19.19 -23.87
C PHE A 153 -4.71 20.64 -24.14
N PHE A 154 -4.28 21.59 -23.31
CA PHE A 154 -4.60 23.00 -23.45
C PHE A 154 -3.98 23.60 -24.71
N VAL A 155 -2.71 23.31 -24.99
CA VAL A 155 -2.04 23.74 -26.23
C VAL A 155 -2.71 23.10 -27.46
N PHE A 156 -3.06 21.82 -27.39
CA PHE A 156 -3.81 21.14 -28.45
C PHE A 156 -5.19 21.79 -28.67
N PHE A 157 -5.88 22.14 -27.59
CA PHE A 157 -7.18 22.81 -27.66
C PHE A 157 -7.05 24.21 -28.28
N LEU A 158 -6.10 25.02 -27.81
CA LEU A 158 -5.85 26.35 -28.37
C LEU A 158 -5.48 26.30 -29.85
N THR A 159 -4.61 25.37 -30.25
CA THR A 159 -4.21 25.23 -31.66
C THR A 159 -5.40 24.81 -32.54
N ARG A 160 -6.27 23.90 -32.08
CA ARG A 160 -7.47 23.51 -32.83
C ARG A 160 -8.55 24.59 -32.88
N PHE A 161 -8.69 25.41 -31.83
CA PHE A 161 -9.72 26.44 -31.74
C PHE A 161 -9.27 27.84 -32.13
N SER A 162 -7.98 28.07 -32.39
CA SER A 162 -7.44 29.37 -32.82
C SER A 162 -7.97 29.88 -34.17
N GLY A 163 -8.66 29.04 -34.95
CA GLY A 163 -9.40 29.45 -36.15
C GLY A 163 -10.83 29.94 -35.91
N VAL A 164 -11.35 29.83 -34.67
CA VAL A 164 -12.70 30.32 -34.34
C VAL A 164 -12.63 31.83 -34.15
N SER A 165 -13.17 32.58 -35.12
CA SER A 165 -13.20 34.04 -35.11
C SER A 165 -13.85 34.58 -33.83
N VAL A 166 -13.22 35.59 -33.22
CA VAL A 166 -13.60 36.20 -31.93
C VAL A 166 -15.05 36.71 -31.92
N ARG A 167 -15.63 36.95 -33.11
CA ARG A 167 -17.04 37.35 -33.29
C ARG A 167 -18.06 36.26 -32.89
N GLY A 168 -17.64 35.01 -32.72
CA GLY A 168 -18.52 33.93 -32.27
C GLY A 168 -18.70 33.84 -30.74
N LEU A 169 -17.93 34.62 -29.96
CA LEU A 169 -17.96 34.51 -28.49
C LEU A 169 -19.24 35.06 -27.86
N ASP A 170 -19.90 36.03 -28.49
CA ASP A 170 -21.11 36.66 -27.94
C ASP A 170 -22.34 35.74 -27.95
N ASN A 171 -22.33 34.70 -28.80
CA ASN A 171 -23.40 33.71 -28.93
C ASN A 171 -23.04 32.35 -28.30
N LEU A 172 -21.92 32.26 -27.57
CA LEU A 172 -21.59 31.01 -26.90
C LEU A 172 -22.62 30.76 -25.79
N PRO A 173 -23.30 29.60 -25.78
CA PRO A 173 -24.22 29.27 -24.71
C PRO A 173 -23.46 29.32 -23.39
N GLY A 174 -24.08 29.86 -22.32
CA GLY A 174 -23.41 30.09 -21.03
C GLY A 174 -22.70 28.86 -20.43
N MET A 175 -23.12 27.65 -20.84
CA MET A 175 -22.44 26.38 -20.53
C MET A 175 -20.97 26.34 -21.00
N PHE A 176 -20.63 26.99 -22.12
CA PHE A 176 -19.27 27.00 -22.64
C PHE A 176 -18.33 27.88 -21.80
N MET A 177 -18.82 29.05 -21.34
CA MET A 177 -18.08 29.89 -20.40
C MET A 177 -17.84 29.18 -19.06
N LEU A 178 -18.85 28.47 -18.55
CA LEU A 178 -18.70 27.62 -17.37
C LEU A 178 -17.65 26.53 -17.58
N ALA A 179 -17.63 25.88 -18.75
CA ALA A 179 -16.62 24.87 -19.07
C ALA A 179 -15.20 25.46 -19.10
N ILE A 180 -15.01 26.65 -19.69
CA ILE A 180 -13.72 27.35 -19.69
C ILE A 180 -13.27 27.67 -18.26
N VAL A 181 -14.16 28.24 -17.43
CA VAL A 181 -13.86 28.55 -16.03
C VAL A 181 -13.49 27.28 -15.25
N ALA A 182 -14.21 26.18 -15.46
CA ALA A 182 -13.92 24.90 -14.84
C ALA A 182 -12.54 24.34 -15.25
N VAL A 183 -12.17 24.46 -16.53
CA VAL A 183 -10.85 24.05 -17.04
C VAL A 183 -9.74 24.92 -16.44
N ILE A 184 -9.92 26.24 -16.39
CA ILE A 184 -8.94 27.15 -15.77
C ILE A 184 -8.76 26.81 -14.29
N ALA A 185 -9.85 26.61 -13.54
CA ALA A 185 -9.80 26.23 -12.14
C ALA A 185 -9.06 24.88 -11.94
N LEU A 186 -9.32 23.89 -12.80
CA LEU A 186 -8.62 22.62 -12.79
C LEU A 186 -7.12 22.79 -13.04
N VAL A 187 -6.72 23.56 -14.05
CA VAL A 187 -5.31 23.84 -14.37
C VAL A 187 -4.62 24.54 -13.20
N MET A 188 -5.24 25.56 -12.60
CA MET A 188 -4.70 26.26 -11.44
C MET A 188 -4.53 25.32 -10.23
N PHE A 189 -5.50 24.43 -9.99
CA PHE A 189 -5.40 23.42 -8.93
C PHE A 189 -4.24 22.44 -9.16
N LEU A 190 -4.07 21.97 -10.40
CA LEU A 190 -2.96 21.07 -10.76
C LEU A 190 -1.60 21.77 -10.65
N LEU A 191 -1.51 23.04 -11.08
CA LEU A 191 -0.31 23.84 -10.94
C LEU A 191 0.06 24.05 -9.46
N TYR A 192 -0.93 24.32 -8.61
CA TYR A 192 -0.72 24.43 -7.16
C TYR A 192 -0.17 23.13 -6.55
N GLN A 193 -0.72 21.98 -6.92
CA GLN A 193 -0.21 20.67 -6.47
C GLN A 193 1.22 20.41 -6.95
N ALA A 194 1.52 20.76 -8.19
CA ALA A 194 2.85 20.63 -8.76
C ALA A 194 3.85 21.52 -8.03
N LEU A 195 3.51 22.79 -7.79
CA LEU A 195 4.35 23.74 -7.03
C LEU A 195 4.65 23.24 -5.62
N LYS A 196 3.68 22.62 -4.95
CA LYS A 196 3.91 22.01 -3.62
C LYS A 196 4.95 20.88 -3.70
N SER A 197 4.89 20.05 -4.72
CA SER A 197 5.84 18.95 -4.94
C SER A 197 7.22 19.46 -5.38
N LEU A 198 7.26 20.50 -6.22
CA LEU A 198 8.47 21.19 -6.66
C LEU A 198 9.16 21.92 -5.51
N ARG A 199 8.42 22.47 -4.53
CA ARG A 199 8.99 23.05 -3.32
C ARG A 199 9.74 22.01 -2.48
N ASP A 200 9.16 20.81 -2.35
CA ASP A 200 9.82 19.68 -1.69
C ASP A 200 11.01 19.15 -2.48
N PHE A 201 10.98 19.24 -3.81
CA PHE A 201 12.12 18.90 -4.66
C PHE A 201 13.25 19.94 -4.56
N GLY A 202 12.90 21.22 -4.61
CA GLY A 202 13.82 22.35 -4.61
C GLY A 202 14.56 22.52 -3.29
N SER A 203 13.98 22.07 -2.16
CA SER A 203 14.74 22.02 -0.92
C SER A 203 15.93 21.06 -1.01
N GLY A 204 15.88 20.04 -1.89
CA GLY A 204 16.94 19.05 -2.11
C GLY A 204 17.28 18.19 -0.90
N VAL A 205 16.59 18.43 0.21
CA VAL A 205 16.95 18.00 1.56
C VAL A 205 15.71 17.44 2.23
N ALA A 206 15.84 16.22 2.73
CA ALA A 206 14.91 15.62 3.67
C ALA A 206 15.38 15.92 5.10
N LEU A 207 14.43 16.09 6.02
CA LEU A 207 14.75 16.19 7.44
C LEU A 207 14.81 14.78 8.01
N MET A 208 15.82 14.56 8.85
CA MET A 208 16.02 13.33 9.57
C MET A 208 15.90 13.61 11.06
N GLN A 209 14.97 12.93 11.71
CA GLN A 209 14.75 13.09 13.14
C GLN A 209 14.37 11.73 13.74
N THR A 210 14.93 11.43 14.91
CA THR A 210 14.52 10.26 15.68
C THR A 210 13.23 10.59 16.42
N ALA A 211 12.20 9.78 16.22
CA ALA A 211 10.91 9.98 16.85
C ALA A 211 10.28 8.65 17.25
N ARG A 212 9.55 8.65 18.37
CA ARG A 212 8.79 7.49 18.83
C ARG A 212 7.51 7.34 18.03
N LEU A 213 7.31 6.17 17.44
CA LEU A 213 6.06 5.86 16.76
C LEU A 213 4.98 5.58 17.81
N THR A 214 3.92 6.39 17.86
CA THR A 214 2.81 6.21 18.81
C THR A 214 1.76 5.28 18.26
N LYS A 215 1.40 5.45 16.97
CA LYS A 215 0.30 4.72 16.35
C LYS A 215 0.54 4.50 14.86
N THR A 216 0.09 3.36 14.36
CA THR A 216 -0.03 3.10 12.91
C THR A 216 -1.49 3.07 12.53
N SER A 217 -1.87 3.71 11.42
CA SER A 217 -3.23 3.67 10.88
C SER A 217 -3.21 3.52 9.37
N PHE A 218 -4.32 3.12 8.78
CA PHE A 218 -4.49 3.14 7.34
C PHE A 218 -5.86 3.68 6.97
N THR A 219 -5.95 4.28 5.79
CA THR A 219 -7.21 4.73 5.20
C THR A 219 -7.41 3.98 3.90
N ARG A 220 -8.55 3.31 3.78
CA ARG A 220 -8.93 2.57 2.58
C ARG A 220 -9.87 3.42 1.73
N ASN A 221 -9.42 3.76 0.54
CA ASN A 221 -10.24 4.24 -0.57
C ASN A 221 -10.58 3.04 -1.48
N LYS A 222 -11.60 3.16 -2.33
CA LYS A 222 -12.11 2.10 -3.23
C LYS A 222 -10.99 1.38 -3.99
N ASN A 223 -9.96 2.12 -4.42
CA ASN A 223 -8.86 1.60 -5.22
C ASN A 223 -7.47 1.74 -4.56
N ASN A 224 -7.36 2.29 -3.35
CA ASN A 224 -6.05 2.61 -2.76
C ASN A 224 -6.08 2.54 -1.23
N VAL A 225 -5.05 1.94 -0.62
CA VAL A 225 -4.82 1.95 0.82
C VAL A 225 -3.64 2.86 1.12
N THR A 226 -3.88 3.90 1.91
CA THR A 226 -2.82 4.79 2.38
C THR A 226 -2.46 4.46 3.82
N HIS A 227 -1.18 4.21 4.08
CA HIS A 227 -0.65 3.90 5.40
C HIS A 227 -0.09 5.16 6.06
N TYR A 228 -0.33 5.28 7.37
CA TYR A 228 0.08 6.40 8.18
C TYR A 228 0.78 5.92 9.46
N GLY A 229 1.86 6.61 9.82
CA GLY A 229 2.52 6.52 11.13
C GLY A 229 2.34 7.84 11.87
N GLU A 230 1.89 7.78 13.11
CA GLU A 230 1.83 8.91 14.02
C GLU A 230 3.04 8.83 14.95
N PHE A 231 3.83 9.90 14.97
CA PHE A 231 5.04 10.01 15.76
C PHE A 231 4.82 11.06 16.83
N ALA A 232 5.27 10.78 18.06
CA ALA A 232 4.97 11.61 19.24
C ALA A 232 5.30 13.10 19.04
N GLN A 233 6.38 13.39 18.33
CA GLN A 233 6.92 14.75 18.18
C GLN A 233 6.69 15.32 16.77
N LEU A 234 6.58 14.45 15.76
CA LEU A 234 6.43 14.89 14.37
C LEU A 234 4.96 15.00 13.94
N GLY A 235 4.07 14.24 14.59
CA GLY A 235 2.68 14.08 14.22
C GLY A 235 2.46 12.97 13.17
N LYS A 236 1.41 13.10 12.36
CA LYS A 236 0.98 12.07 11.40
C LYS A 236 1.68 12.21 10.05
N PHE A 237 2.35 11.15 9.61
CA PHE A 237 3.02 11.04 8.32
C PHE A 237 2.49 9.87 7.50
N ARG A 238 2.51 10.02 6.18
CA ARG A 238 2.31 8.91 5.26
C ARG A 238 3.58 8.07 5.19
N ILE A 239 3.48 6.77 5.48
CA ILE A 239 4.59 5.82 5.47
C ILE A 239 4.41 4.81 4.33
N SER A 240 5.48 4.13 3.92
CA SER A 240 5.39 3.06 2.91
C SER A 240 4.63 1.85 3.48
N ARG A 241 4.16 0.96 2.60
CA ARG A 241 3.51 -0.29 3.02
C ARG A 241 4.48 -1.20 3.77
N ASP A 242 5.73 -1.24 3.35
CA ASP A 242 6.75 -2.08 3.97
C ASP A 242 7.11 -1.57 5.36
N ASP A 243 7.29 -0.25 5.50
CA ASP A 243 7.49 0.41 6.81
C ASP A 243 6.29 0.17 7.72
N TYR A 244 5.06 0.27 7.20
CA TYR A 244 3.84 0.00 7.97
C TYR A 244 3.81 -1.44 8.51
N ASN A 245 4.22 -2.42 7.71
CA ASN A 245 4.24 -3.83 8.12
C ASN A 245 5.39 -4.13 9.11
N ALA A 246 6.50 -3.39 9.03
CA ALA A 246 7.65 -3.53 9.93
C ALA A 246 7.53 -2.68 11.21
N ALA A 247 6.62 -1.70 11.21
CA ALA A 247 6.44 -0.76 12.29
C ALA A 247 5.92 -1.42 13.57
N ARG A 248 6.52 -1.06 14.70
CA ARG A 248 6.13 -1.47 16.05
C ARG A 248 5.75 -0.21 16.85
N PRO A 249 4.47 -0.04 17.24
CA PRO A 249 4.07 1.04 18.12
C PRO A 249 4.90 1.03 19.40
N GLY A 250 5.34 2.21 19.84
CA GLY A 250 6.19 2.42 21.00
C GLY A 250 7.69 2.41 20.72
N ALA A 251 8.16 1.94 19.56
CA ALA A 251 9.58 1.91 19.22
C ALA A 251 10.08 3.28 18.69
N LEU A 252 11.39 3.52 18.83
CA LEU A 252 12.08 4.69 18.28
C LEU A 252 12.51 4.41 16.84
N TYR A 253 12.25 5.37 15.96
CA TYR A 253 12.61 5.28 14.57
C TYR A 253 13.36 6.53 14.14
N ARG A 254 14.40 6.33 13.35
CA ARG A 254 15.05 7.40 12.60
C ARG A 254 14.23 7.64 11.33
N VAL A 255 13.46 8.71 11.33
CA VAL A 255 12.52 9.03 10.25
C VAL A 255 13.13 10.08 9.34
N THR A 256 13.27 9.74 8.07
CA THR A 256 13.61 10.71 7.01
C THR A 256 12.32 11.17 6.35
N TYR A 257 11.96 12.45 6.45
CA TYR A 257 10.66 12.96 6.01
C TYR A 257 10.74 14.30 5.27
N SER A 258 9.69 14.60 4.49
CA SER A 258 9.46 15.93 3.93
C SER A 258 8.43 16.70 4.79
N PRO A 259 8.75 17.91 5.26
CA PRO A 259 7.82 18.72 6.06
C PRO A 259 6.55 19.13 5.31
N ALA A 260 6.65 19.46 4.01
CA ALA A 260 5.52 20.03 3.26
C ALA A 260 4.55 18.96 2.74
N SER A 261 5.07 17.81 2.28
CA SER A 261 4.23 16.67 1.84
C SER A 261 3.76 15.77 2.99
N LYS A 262 4.33 15.90 4.20
CA LYS A 262 4.08 15.01 5.35
C LYS A 262 4.26 13.52 4.99
N ARG A 263 5.29 13.23 4.20
CA ARG A 263 5.66 11.88 3.77
C ARG A 263 6.96 11.47 4.44
N ALA A 264 6.97 10.27 5.03
CA ALA A 264 8.19 9.60 5.44
C ALA A 264 8.76 8.86 4.22
N TRP A 265 10.01 9.17 3.88
CA TRP A 265 10.76 8.56 2.80
C TRP A 265 11.47 7.29 3.21
N ALA A 266 11.96 7.26 4.44
CA ALA A 266 12.60 6.10 5.04
C ALA A 266 12.32 6.09 6.54
N MET A 267 12.09 4.89 7.06
CA MET A 267 11.87 4.64 8.48
C MET A 267 12.82 3.52 8.89
N GLN A 268 13.87 3.86 9.63
CA GLN A 268 14.82 2.87 10.14
C GLN A 268 14.58 2.68 11.63
N PRO A 269 14.43 1.45 12.13
CA PRO A 269 14.43 1.24 13.57
C PRO A 269 15.76 1.78 14.09
N GLU A 270 15.68 2.67 15.08
CA GLU A 270 16.86 2.96 15.89
C GLU A 270 17.13 1.63 16.58
N LEU A 271 18.10 0.86 16.08
CA LEU A 271 18.53 -0.37 16.74
C LEU A 271 18.79 0.04 18.17
N GLU A 272 17.91 -0.41 19.07
CA GLU A 272 17.94 -0.05 20.48
C GLU A 272 19.35 -0.33 20.92
N GLN A 273 20.12 0.75 21.04
CA GLN A 273 21.55 0.69 21.17
C GLN A 273 21.73 -0.07 22.46
N ALA A 274 22.14 -1.35 22.33
CA ALA A 274 22.05 -2.28 23.44
C ALA A 274 22.63 -1.59 24.66
N PRO A 275 21.90 -1.56 25.80
CA PRO A 275 22.29 -0.77 26.94
C PRO A 275 23.78 -0.98 27.16
N PRO A 276 24.58 0.10 27.28
CA PRO A 276 26.03 -0.01 27.30
C PRO A 276 26.38 -1.11 28.29
N ARG A 277 27.07 -2.15 27.80
CA ARG A 277 27.41 -3.29 28.66
C ARG A 277 28.03 -2.72 29.94
N PRO A 278 27.53 -3.09 31.12
CA PRO A 278 28.11 -2.60 32.36
C PRO A 278 29.60 -2.91 32.29
N LEU A 279 30.43 -1.88 32.42
CA LEU A 279 31.88 -2.04 32.47
C LEU A 279 32.16 -2.99 33.63
N SER A 280 32.73 -4.16 33.32
CA SER A 280 33.25 -5.06 34.35
C SER A 280 34.42 -4.35 35.00
N PHE A 281 34.21 -3.85 36.22
CA PHE A 281 35.25 -3.37 37.12
C PHE A 281 35.95 -4.55 37.79
#